data_AF-A0A2G6CM61-F1
#
_entry.id   AF-A0A2G6CM61-F1
#
_cell.length_a   1.000
_cell.length_b   1.000
_cell.length_c   1.000
_cell.angle_alpha   90.00
_cell.angle_beta   90.00
_cell.angle_gamma   90.00
#
_symmetry.space_group_name_H-M   'P 1'
#
loop_
_entity.id
_entity.type
_entity.pdbx_description
1 polymer ?
#
loop_
_entity_poly.entity_id
_entity_poly.type
_entity_poly.pdbx_seq_one_letter_code
_entity_poly.pdbx_strand_id
1 'polypeptide(L)'
;MRETMIILALSATLEACVPVCANMQTRCNGPYVEVCDKHGQWQRTMTCDDVTGGDEPWVCCDAELGEDAGTGHTCVPESECGGGDQ
;
A
#
# COMPACT_ATOMS: atom_id res chain seq x y z
N MET A 1 52.66 -4.38 -4.97
CA MET A 1 51.73 -3.24 -5.27
C MET A 1 50.55 -3.70 -6.13
N ARG A 2 50.18 -4.99 -6.11
CA ARG A 2 49.09 -5.53 -6.93
C ARG A 2 48.15 -6.44 -6.13
N GLU A 3 48.32 -6.49 -4.80
CA GLU A 3 47.63 -7.43 -3.92
C GLU A 3 46.63 -6.77 -2.94
N THR A 4 46.64 -5.45 -2.77
CA THR A 4 45.76 -4.73 -1.82
C THR A 4 44.44 -4.22 -2.44
N MET A 5 44.29 -4.28 -3.77
CA MET A 5 43.13 -3.72 -4.48
C MET A 5 41.85 -4.59 -4.39
N ILE A 6 41.94 -5.84 -3.92
CA ILE A 6 40.77 -6.75 -3.88
C ILE A 6 39.92 -6.56 -2.61
N ILE A 7 40.49 -5.99 -1.54
CA ILE A 7 39.81 -5.92 -0.23
C ILE A 7 38.82 -4.74 -0.15
N LEU A 8 38.95 -3.73 -1.02
CA LEU A 8 38.10 -2.52 -1.00
C LEU A 8 36.74 -2.66 -1.71
N ALA A 9 36.47 -3.78 -2.37
CA ALA A 9 35.20 -3.99 -3.09
C ALA A 9 34.13 -4.75 -2.26
N LEU A 10 34.44 -5.17 -1.04
CA LEU A 10 33.55 -5.99 -0.19
C LEU A 10 32.63 -5.18 0.74
N SER A 11 32.76 -3.85 0.74
CA SER A 11 32.05 -2.97 1.66
C SER A 11 31.28 -1.91 0.91
N ALA A 12 30.07 -2.23 0.44
CA ALA A 12 28.93 -1.31 0.37
C ALA A 12 27.81 -1.89 -0.52
N THR A 13 26.93 -2.69 0.06
CA THR A 13 25.48 -2.59 -0.20
C THR A 13 24.75 -3.04 1.06
N LEU A 14 25.03 -2.40 2.20
CA LEU A 14 24.07 -2.43 3.29
C LEU A 14 22.98 -1.43 2.88
N GLU A 15 22.14 -1.83 1.93
CA GLU A 15 20.94 -1.08 1.55
C GLU A 15 20.15 -0.96 2.85
N ALA A 16 20.16 0.23 3.47
CA ALA A 16 19.38 0.46 4.67
C ALA A 16 17.93 0.16 4.29
N CYS A 17 17.32 -0.83 4.96
CA CYS A 17 15.92 -1.16 4.77
C CYS A 17 15.09 -0.01 5.37
N VAL A 18 14.99 1.08 4.61
CA VAL A 18 14.19 2.24 4.99
C VAL A 18 12.73 1.85 4.77
N PRO A 19 11.89 1.88 5.81
CA PRO A 19 10.48 1.55 5.66
C PRO A 19 9.85 2.52 4.66
N VAL A 20 9.08 1.99 3.71
CA VAL A 20 8.41 2.81 2.68
C VAL A 20 7.07 3.39 3.15
N CYS A 21 6.57 2.91 4.30
CA CYS A 21 5.29 3.28 4.87
C CYS A 21 5.27 3.07 6.39
N ALA A 22 4.30 3.69 7.07
CA ALA A 22 4.08 3.51 8.50
C ALA A 22 3.23 2.27 8.78
N ASN A 23 3.53 1.51 9.83
CA ASN A 23 2.77 0.30 10.17
C ASN A 23 1.26 0.58 10.28
N MET A 24 0.43 -0.31 9.73
CA MET A 24 -1.04 -0.22 9.65
C MET A 24 -1.58 0.93 8.81
N GLN A 25 -0.72 1.72 8.15
CA GLN A 25 -1.17 2.65 7.12
C GLN A 25 -1.87 1.88 5.99
N THR A 26 -2.96 2.42 5.46
CA THR A 26 -3.65 1.84 4.30
C THR A 26 -3.53 2.76 3.10
N ARG A 27 -3.66 2.22 1.89
CA ARG A 27 -3.77 2.99 0.66
C ARG A 27 -4.50 2.23 -0.44
N CYS A 28 -4.95 2.96 -1.45
CA CYS A 28 -5.25 2.42 -2.76
C CYS A 28 -4.01 2.43 -3.67
N ASN A 29 -3.81 1.35 -4.41
CA ASN A 29 -2.82 1.24 -5.47
C ASN A 29 -3.49 0.66 -6.71
N GLY A 30 -4.13 1.53 -7.51
CA GLY A 30 -5.05 1.09 -8.55
C GLY A 30 -6.24 0.33 -7.95
N PRO A 31 -6.57 -0.89 -8.42
CA PRO A 31 -7.68 -1.68 -7.89
C PRO A 31 -7.36 -2.40 -6.57
N TYR A 32 -6.18 -2.18 -5.98
CA TYR A 32 -5.74 -2.91 -4.80
C TYR A 32 -5.90 -2.08 -3.54
N VAL A 33 -6.50 -2.68 -2.51
CA VAL A 33 -6.38 -2.20 -1.13
C VAL A 33 -5.08 -2.78 -0.56
N GLU A 34 -4.21 -1.90 -0.08
CA GLU A 34 -2.94 -2.28 0.53
C GLU A 34 -2.86 -1.81 1.99
N VAL A 35 -2.26 -2.63 2.85
CA VAL A 35 -1.88 -2.27 4.22
C VAL A 35 -0.37 -2.36 4.38
N CYS A 36 0.20 -1.41 5.10
CA CYS A 36 1.61 -1.42 5.43
C CYS A 36 1.87 -2.35 6.62
N ASP A 37 2.69 -3.37 6.41
CA ASP A 37 3.07 -4.29 7.47
C ASP A 37 4.09 -3.66 8.46
N LYS A 38 4.48 -4.45 9.47
CA LYS A 38 5.43 -4.00 10.51
C LYS A 38 6.87 -3.81 10.02
N HIS A 39 7.19 -4.34 8.84
CA HIS A 39 8.49 -4.18 8.19
C HIS A 39 8.52 -2.93 7.30
N GLY A 40 7.42 -2.17 7.25
CA GLY A 40 7.32 -0.98 6.42
C GLY A 40 7.17 -1.33 4.94
N GLN A 41 6.51 -2.44 4.62
CA GLN A 41 6.25 -2.88 3.24
C GLN A 41 4.75 -2.96 2.98
N TRP A 42 4.34 -2.54 1.78
CA TRP A 42 2.95 -2.61 1.34
C TRP A 42 2.58 -4.06 1.02
N GLN A 43 1.49 -4.51 1.63
CA GLN A 43 0.90 -5.82 1.41
C GLN A 43 -0.50 -5.64 0.85
N ARG A 44 -0.81 -6.34 -0.23
CA ARG A 44 -2.17 -6.37 -0.78
C ARG A 44 -3.09 -7.17 0.14
N THR A 45 -4.20 -6.57 0.55
CA THR A 45 -5.24 -7.21 1.37
C THR A 45 -6.48 -7.57 0.55
N MET A 46 -6.77 -6.79 -0.50
CA MET A 46 -7.92 -7.00 -1.38
C MET A 46 -7.63 -6.54 -2.81
N THR A 47 -8.28 -7.15 -3.78
CA THR A 47 -8.35 -6.71 -5.18
C THR A 47 -9.81 -6.41 -5.50
N CYS A 48 -10.15 -5.18 -5.87
CA CYS A 48 -11.54 -4.79 -6.11
C CYS A 48 -12.12 -5.44 -7.36
N ASP A 49 -11.29 -5.74 -8.36
CA ASP A 49 -11.71 -6.49 -9.56
C ASP A 49 -12.20 -7.93 -9.25
N ASP A 50 -11.78 -8.49 -8.11
CA ASP A 50 -12.20 -9.83 -7.67
C ASP A 50 -13.52 -9.80 -6.88
N VAL A 51 -14.05 -8.61 -6.56
CA VAL A 51 -15.33 -8.48 -5.85
C VAL A 51 -16.45 -8.86 -6.81
N THR A 52 -17.25 -9.84 -6.40
CA THR A 52 -18.36 -10.35 -7.19
C THR A 52 -19.68 -9.91 -6.58
N GLY A 53 -20.62 -9.50 -7.43
CA GLY A 53 -21.91 -8.94 -7.01
C GLY A 53 -21.97 -7.43 -7.21
N GLY A 54 -23.15 -6.89 -7.46
CA GLY A 54 -23.36 -5.50 -7.90
C GLY A 54 -23.52 -5.38 -9.42
N ASP A 55 -24.11 -4.27 -9.85
CA ASP A 55 -24.39 -3.96 -11.27
C ASP A 55 -23.24 -3.19 -11.95
N GLU A 56 -22.19 -2.84 -11.20
CA GLU A 56 -21.13 -1.90 -11.59
C GLU A 56 -19.73 -2.41 -11.19
N PRO A 57 -18.64 -1.91 -11.81
CA PRO A 57 -17.28 -2.25 -11.40
C PRO A 57 -16.98 -1.74 -9.99
N TRP A 58 -16.19 -2.50 -9.25
CA TRP A 58 -15.70 -2.13 -7.93
C TRP A 58 -14.32 -1.50 -8.03
N VAL A 59 -14.10 -0.42 -7.28
CA VAL A 59 -12.84 0.32 -7.26
C VAL A 59 -12.39 0.56 -5.81
N CYS A 60 -11.09 0.78 -5.61
CA CYS A 60 -10.54 1.09 -4.30
C CYS A 60 -10.72 2.58 -4.01
N CYS A 61 -11.31 2.92 -2.85
CA CYS A 61 -11.59 4.31 -2.45
C CYS A 61 -11.29 4.55 -0.98
N ASP A 62 -11.12 5.81 -0.63
CA ASP A 62 -11.13 6.27 0.76
C ASP A 62 -12.48 5.93 1.42
N ALA A 63 -12.40 5.44 2.65
CA ALA A 63 -13.55 5.12 3.49
C ALA A 63 -13.39 5.82 4.84
N GLU A 64 -14.44 6.52 5.28
CA GLU A 64 -14.48 7.08 6.63
C GLU A 64 -14.83 5.98 7.62
N LEU A 65 -13.82 5.45 8.32
CA LEU A 65 -14.00 4.37 9.29
C LEU A 65 -14.38 4.96 10.66
N GLY A 66 -15.51 5.66 10.72
CA GLY A 66 -16.02 6.24 11.97
C GLY A 66 -15.10 7.24 12.66
N GLU A 67 -15.62 7.92 13.68
CA GLU A 67 -14.92 9.02 14.37
C GLU A 67 -13.64 8.57 15.11
N ASP A 68 -13.57 7.29 15.51
CA ASP A 68 -12.47 6.73 16.30
C ASP A 68 -11.44 5.92 15.48
N ALA A 69 -11.77 5.48 14.26
CA ALA A 69 -10.88 4.64 13.44
C ALA A 69 -10.21 5.39 12.27
N GLY A 70 -10.62 6.63 12.00
CA GLY A 70 -9.98 7.52 11.04
C GLY A 70 -10.31 7.18 9.58
N THR A 71 -9.49 7.65 8.64
CA THR A 71 -9.65 7.37 7.21
C THR A 71 -8.96 6.06 6.84
N GLY A 72 -9.69 5.16 6.19
CA GLY A 72 -9.18 3.91 5.62
C GLY A 72 -9.42 3.82 4.13
N HIS A 73 -9.19 2.64 3.56
CA HIS A 73 -9.45 2.37 2.14
C HIS A 73 -10.15 1.03 1.99
N THR A 74 -11.15 0.94 1.11
CA THR A 74 -11.90 -0.29 0.86
C THR A 74 -12.40 -0.34 -0.59
N CYS A 75 -12.86 -1.52 -1.02
CA CYS A 75 -13.56 -1.64 -2.29
C CYS A 75 -15.01 -1.19 -2.14
N VAL A 76 -15.44 -0.31 -3.04
CA VAL A 76 -16.83 0.14 -3.19
C VAL A 76 -17.18 0.17 -4.69
N PRO A 77 -18.47 0.14 -5.07
CA PRO A 77 -18.89 0.42 -6.44
C PRO A 77 -18.34 1.77 -6.92
N GLU A 78 -17.95 1.86 -8.20
CA GLU A 78 -17.35 3.06 -8.78
C GLU A 78 -18.19 4.33 -8.58
N SER A 79 -19.52 4.20 -8.65
CA SER A 79 -20.46 5.30 -8.45
C SER A 79 -20.46 5.88 -7.02
N GLU A 80 -20.05 5.10 -6.02
CA GLU A 80 -19.94 5.54 -4.63
C GLU A 80 -18.55 6.16 -4.34
N CYS A 81 -17.58 5.92 -5.23
CA CYS A 81 -16.24 6.47 -5.12
C CYS A 81 -16.20 7.95 -5.54
N GLY A 82 -16.05 8.85 -4.58
CA GLY A 82 -16.01 10.30 -4.85
C GLY A 82 -17.38 10.97 -4.93
N GLY A 83 -18.46 10.29 -4.52
CA GLY A 83 -19.82 10.83 -4.38
C GLY A 83 -20.05 11.66 -3.12
N GLY A 84 -18.98 11.97 -2.37
CA GLY A 84 -19.00 12.94 -1.27
C GLY A 84 -18.67 14.33 -1.80
N ASP A 85 -19.63 14.97 -2.48
CA ASP A 85 -19.61 16.43 -2.59
C ASP A 85 -19.62 17.01 -1.16
N GLN A 86 -18.71 17.95 -0.93
CA GLN A 86 -18.52 18.76 0.28
C GLN A 86 -19.78 19.53 0.71
#